data_AF-A0A7V2YZG2-F1
#
_entry.id   AF-A0A7V2YZG2-F1
#
_cell.length_a   1.000
_cell.length_b   1.000
_cell.length_c   1.000
_cell.angle_alpha   90.00
_cell.angle_beta   90.00
_cell.angle_gamma   90.00
#
_symmetry.space_group_name_H-M   'P 1'
#
loop_
_entity.id
_entity.type
_entity.pdbx_description
1 polymer ?
#
loop_
_entity_poly.entity_id
_entity_poly.type
_entity_poly.pdbx_seq_one_letter_code
_entity_poly.pdbx_strand_id
1 'polypeptide(L)'
;LRSAAPDETARLMIYAARQMRAVARGGLTRSGTRPQGKRARQLRILQGLPRVGPERAARLLERFGTVERIMTATESQLKEVEGVGRRTADAIRWAVSDPEAAYEAAEL
;
A
#
# COMPACT_ATOMS: atom_id res chain seq x y z
N LEU A 1 -18.32 10.45 -25.38
CA LEU A 1 -17.36 10.76 -26.48
C LEU A 1 -18.16 10.70 -27.78
N ARG A 2 -18.10 11.70 -28.66
CA ARG A 2 -18.72 11.66 -29.99
C ARG A 2 -17.62 11.89 -31.03
N SER A 3 -17.60 11.10 -32.09
CA SER A 3 -16.76 11.32 -33.27
C SER A 3 -17.62 11.85 -34.41
N ALA A 4 -17.05 12.75 -35.22
CA ALA A 4 -17.68 13.35 -36.37
C ALA A 4 -17.44 12.55 -37.67
N ALA A 5 -16.47 11.63 -37.67
CA ALA A 5 -16.12 10.81 -38.83
C ALA A 5 -15.51 9.44 -38.47
N PRO A 6 -15.50 8.47 -39.42
CA PRO A 6 -14.95 7.13 -39.18
C PRO A 6 -13.45 7.11 -38.84
N ASP A 7 -12.63 7.98 -39.44
CA ASP A 7 -11.19 8.08 -39.17
C ASP A 7 -10.92 8.59 -37.75
N GLU A 8 -11.72 9.55 -37.28
CA GLU A 8 -11.68 10.03 -35.90
C GLU A 8 -12.05 8.91 -34.91
N THR A 9 -13.06 8.11 -35.26
CA THR A 9 -13.45 6.92 -34.46
C THR A 9 -12.28 5.95 -34.32
N ALA A 10 -11.58 5.63 -35.41
CA ALA A 10 -10.41 4.74 -35.39
C ALA A 10 -9.28 5.30 -34.52
N ARG A 11 -9.01 6.61 -34.59
CA ARG A 11 -8.01 7.28 -33.74
C ARG A 11 -8.39 7.22 -32.26
N LEU A 12 -9.66 7.44 -31.93
CA LEU A 12 -10.15 7.37 -30.55
C LEU A 12 -10.06 5.95 -29.98
N MET A 13 -10.34 4.92 -30.79
CA MET A 13 -10.14 3.52 -30.40
C MET A 13 -8.67 3.22 -30.08
N ILE A 14 -7.74 3.67 -30.94
CA ILE A 14 -6.29 3.50 -30.70
C ILE A 14 -5.86 4.24 -29.43
N TYR A 15 -6.35 5.45 -29.20
CA TYR A 15 -6.03 6.23 -28.00
C TYR A 15 -6.53 5.52 -26.73
N ALA A 16 -7.79 5.08 -26.72
CA ALA A 16 -8.37 4.32 -25.60
C ALA A 16 -7.58 3.03 -25.34
N ALA A 17 -7.25 2.27 -26.39
CA ALA A 17 -6.43 1.06 -26.27
C ALA A 17 -5.05 1.36 -25.64
N ARG A 18 -4.42 2.49 -25.99
CA ARG A 18 -3.14 2.92 -25.40
C ARG A 18 -3.28 3.31 -23.93
N GLN A 19 -4.32 4.04 -23.55
CA GLN A 19 -4.58 4.43 -22.16
C GLN A 19 -4.77 3.20 -21.26
N MET A 20 -5.42 2.15 -21.77
CA MET A 20 -5.68 0.94 -21.00
C MET A 20 -4.47 -0.02 -20.92
N ARG A 21 -3.36 0.22 -21.63
CA ARG A 21 -2.23 -0.74 -21.70
C ARG A 21 -1.68 -1.13 -20.33
N ALA A 22 -1.57 -0.19 -19.39
CA ALA A 22 -1.06 -0.48 -18.05
C ALA A 22 -2.01 -1.44 -17.32
N VAL A 23 -3.32 -1.16 -17.34
CA VAL A 23 -4.35 -1.99 -16.73
C VAL A 23 -4.43 -3.37 -17.41
N ALA A 24 -4.40 -3.41 -18.75
CA ALA A 24 -4.43 -4.64 -19.54
C ALA A 24 -3.21 -5.55 -19.31
N ARG A 25 -2.07 -4.97 -18.89
CA ARG A 25 -0.87 -5.70 -18.47
C ARG A 25 -0.85 -6.04 -16.98
N GLY A 26 -1.99 -5.97 -16.30
CA GLY A 26 -2.11 -6.27 -14.87
C GLY A 26 -1.65 -5.14 -13.95
N GLY A 27 -1.48 -3.92 -14.46
CA GLY A 27 -1.10 -2.75 -13.67
C GLY A 27 -2.19 -2.40 -12.67
N LEU A 28 -1.87 -2.51 -11.38
CA LEU A 28 -2.75 -2.08 -10.30
C LEU A 28 -2.71 -0.56 -10.17
N THR A 29 -3.76 0.12 -10.63
CA THR A 29 -3.92 1.55 -10.41
C THR A 29 -4.38 1.81 -8.98
N ARG A 30 -3.60 2.57 -8.21
CA ARG A 30 -4.04 3.02 -6.88
C ARG A 30 -4.71 4.39 -7.01
N SER A 31 -5.99 4.47 -6.65
CA SER A 31 -6.78 5.70 -6.74
C SER A 31 -6.27 6.80 -5.78
N GLY A 32 -6.64 8.04 -6.10
CA GLY A 32 -6.37 9.23 -5.29
C GLY A 32 -5.03 9.93 -5.59
N THR A 33 -4.89 11.12 -5.01
CA THR A 33 -3.74 12.01 -5.26
C THR A 33 -2.45 11.46 -4.69
N ARG A 34 -1.34 11.67 -5.42
CA ARG A 34 0.00 11.35 -4.95
C ARG A 34 0.36 12.30 -3.79
N PRO A 35 0.74 11.78 -2.61
CA PRO A 35 1.05 12.62 -1.46
C PRO A 35 2.32 13.44 -1.71
N GLN A 36 2.30 14.69 -1.24
CA GLN A 36 3.41 15.63 -1.36
C GLN A 36 4.24 15.65 -0.07
N GLY A 37 5.56 15.52 -0.19
CA GLY A 37 6.49 15.50 0.94
C GLY A 37 6.62 14.14 1.65
N LYS A 38 7.63 14.06 2.53
CA LYS A 38 8.04 12.82 3.23
C LYS A 38 6.96 12.30 4.18
N ARG A 39 6.44 13.16 5.07
CA ARG A 39 5.43 12.76 6.08
C ARG A 39 4.14 12.24 5.41
N ALA A 40 3.61 12.96 4.43
CA ALA A 40 2.39 12.53 3.74
C ALA A 40 2.59 11.18 3.01
N ARG A 41 3.79 10.94 2.44
CA ARG A 41 4.14 9.65 1.84
C ARG A 41 4.21 8.53 2.88
N GLN A 42 4.86 8.77 4.02
CA GLN A 42 4.94 7.80 5.13
C GLN A 42 3.54 7.45 5.65
N LEU A 43 2.68 8.45 5.87
CA LEU A 43 1.30 8.22 6.29
C LEU A 43 0.51 7.40 5.26
N ARG A 44 0.67 7.68 3.95
CA ARG A 44 0.00 6.89 2.89
C ARG A 44 0.50 5.44 2.83
N ILE A 45 1.79 5.20 3.11
CA ILE A 45 2.34 3.84 3.20
C ILE A 45 1.69 3.11 4.38
N LEU A 46 1.71 3.73 5.57
CA LEU A 46 1.16 3.13 6.78
C LEU A 46 -0.36 2.89 6.69
N GLN A 47 -1.11 3.78 6.06
CA GLN A 47 -2.55 3.58 5.79
C GLN A 47 -2.84 2.49 4.74
N GLY A 48 -1.81 1.96 4.08
CA GLY A 48 -1.92 0.75 3.28
C GLY A 48 -1.95 -0.54 4.12
N LEU A 49 -1.59 -0.48 5.40
CA LEU A 49 -1.57 -1.63 6.29
C LEU A 49 -3.00 -2.01 6.73
N PRO A 50 -3.25 -3.31 6.96
CA PRO A 50 -4.55 -3.77 7.42
C PRO A 50 -4.90 -3.11 8.76
N ARG A 51 -6.13 -2.59 8.86
CA ARG A 51 -6.67 -1.94 10.07
C ARG A 51 -5.95 -0.65 10.51
N VAL A 52 -5.10 -0.07 9.67
CA VAL A 52 -4.40 1.18 9.98
C VAL A 52 -5.07 2.33 9.22
N GLY A 53 -5.87 3.11 9.95
CA GLY A 53 -6.42 4.38 9.47
C GLY A 53 -5.47 5.56 9.67
N PRO A 54 -5.89 6.79 9.29
CA PRO A 54 -5.04 7.99 9.37
C PRO A 54 -4.55 8.29 10.79
N GLU A 55 -5.40 8.17 11.80
CA GLU A 55 -5.02 8.41 13.21
C GLU A 55 -3.97 7.41 13.70
N ARG A 56 -4.19 6.10 13.48
CA ARG A 56 -3.23 5.06 13.86
C ARG A 56 -1.89 5.24 13.14
N ALA A 57 -1.92 5.58 11.84
CA ALA A 57 -0.70 5.85 11.08
C ALA A 57 0.09 7.03 11.66
N ALA A 58 -0.58 8.10 12.09
CA ALA A 58 0.06 9.23 12.73
C ALA A 58 0.69 8.84 14.08
N ARG A 59 -0.06 8.16 14.96
CA ARG A 59 0.43 7.72 16.27
C ARG A 59 1.60 6.74 16.16
N LEU A 60 1.54 5.79 15.23
CA LEU A 60 2.65 4.88 14.94
C LEU A 60 3.90 5.67 14.50
N LEU A 61 3.74 6.61 13.58
CA LEU A 61 4.87 7.41 13.10
C LEU A 61 5.45 8.33 14.19
N GLU A 62 4.60 8.84 15.10
CA GLU A 62 5.02 9.64 16.25
C GLU A 62 5.77 8.81 17.29
N ARG A 63 5.31 7.58 17.58
CA ARG A 63 5.97 6.67 18.55
C ARG A 63 7.30 6.12 18.04
N PHE A 64 7.33 5.67 16.79
CA PHE A 64 8.49 4.94 16.23
C PHE A 64 9.43 5.84 15.41
N GLY A 65 8.95 7.00 14.95
CA GLY A 65 9.72 8.01 14.20
C GLY A 65 9.91 7.69 12.72
N THR A 66 10.04 6.42 12.34
CA THR A 66 10.22 6.00 10.94
C THR A 66 9.33 4.82 10.57
N VAL A 67 9.00 4.71 9.28
CA VAL A 67 8.26 3.56 8.74
C VAL A 67 9.04 2.27 8.96
N GLU A 68 10.35 2.28 8.73
CA GLU A 68 11.23 1.13 8.95
C GLU A 68 11.11 0.57 10.39
N ARG A 69 11.19 1.44 11.41
CA ARG A 69 11.05 1.01 12.81
C ARG A 69 9.67 0.46 13.14
N ILE A 70 8.62 0.87 12.42
CA ILE A 70 7.27 0.30 12.56
C ILE A 70 7.22 -1.09 11.93
N MET A 71 7.82 -1.28 10.75
CA MET A 71 7.80 -2.56 10.03
C MET A 71 8.63 -3.64 10.75
N THR A 72 9.64 -3.24 11.51
CA THR A 72 10.48 -4.17 12.30
C THR A 72 10.06 -4.29 13.76
N ALA A 73 9.08 -3.51 14.22
CA ALA A 73 8.60 -3.57 15.60
C ALA A 73 7.94 -4.93 15.92
N THR A 74 8.11 -5.39 17.15
CA THR A 74 7.44 -6.60 17.65
C THR A 74 5.95 -6.35 17.89
N GLU A 75 5.15 -7.43 17.98
CA GLU A 75 3.73 -7.32 18.35
C GLU A 75 3.54 -6.56 19.68
N SER A 76 4.40 -6.82 20.68
CA SER A 76 4.35 -6.16 21.98
C SER A 76 4.58 -4.66 21.87
N GLN A 77 5.61 -4.23 21.11
CA GLN A 77 5.91 -2.81 20.90
C GLN A 77 4.79 -2.10 20.14
N LEU A 78 4.20 -2.75 19.13
CA LEU A 78 3.08 -2.16 18.39
C LEU A 78 1.86 -1.93 19.29
N LYS A 79 1.61 -2.82 20.27
CA LYS A 79 0.50 -2.71 21.22
C LYS A 79 0.63 -1.57 22.23
N GLU A 80 1.81 -0.97 22.37
CA GLU A 80 2.01 0.23 23.19
C GLU A 80 1.38 1.48 22.56
N VAL A 81 1.04 1.44 21.26
CA VAL A 81 0.41 2.56 20.57
C VAL A 81 -1.10 2.55 20.82
N GLU A 82 -1.62 3.68 21.27
CA GLU A 82 -3.05 3.85 21.55
C GLU A 82 -3.93 3.49 20.34
N GLY A 83 -4.87 2.57 20.56
CA GLY A 83 -5.77 2.07 19.52
C GLY A 83 -5.20 0.93 18.68
N VAL A 84 -3.98 0.46 18.96
CA VAL A 84 -3.38 -0.76 18.38
C VAL A 84 -3.49 -1.89 19.40
N GLY A 85 -4.54 -2.70 19.27
CA GLY A 85 -4.68 -3.94 20.06
C GLY A 85 -4.01 -5.12 19.37
N ARG A 86 -4.03 -6.28 20.05
CA ARG A 86 -3.49 -7.57 19.54
C ARG A 86 -3.88 -7.84 18.08
N ARG A 87 -5.19 -7.82 17.78
CA ARG A 87 -5.67 -8.11 16.41
C ARG A 87 -5.20 -7.12 15.33
N THR A 88 -4.78 -5.92 15.72
CA THR A 88 -4.21 -4.92 14.79
C THR A 88 -2.71 -5.16 14.66
N ALA A 89 -2.01 -5.39 15.77
CA ALA A 89 -0.59 -5.71 15.77
C ALA A 89 -0.29 -6.99 14.98
N ASP A 90 -1.07 -8.06 15.21
CA ASP A 90 -0.96 -9.32 14.47
C ASP A 90 -1.15 -9.11 12.96
N ALA A 91 -2.16 -8.31 12.57
CA ALA A 91 -2.44 -8.02 11.17
C ALA A 91 -1.32 -7.19 10.52
N ILE A 92 -0.74 -6.24 11.25
CA ILE A 92 0.41 -5.47 10.77
C ILE A 92 1.60 -6.42 10.57
N ARG A 93 1.94 -7.24 11.57
CA ARG A 93 3.04 -8.22 11.47
C ARG A 93 2.84 -9.16 10.28
N TRP A 94 1.68 -9.77 10.18
CA TRP A 94 1.32 -10.65 9.06
C TRP A 94 1.50 -9.98 7.69
N ALA A 95 1.17 -8.69 7.56
CA ALA A 95 1.27 -7.98 6.28
C ALA A 95 2.71 -7.60 5.89
N VAL A 96 3.66 -7.60 6.83
CA VAL A 96 5.02 -7.05 6.63
C VAL A 96 6.12 -8.09 6.82
N SER A 97 5.78 -9.27 7.34
CA SER A 97 6.68 -10.42 7.43
C SER A 97 6.26 -11.49 6.44
N ASP A 98 7.22 -12.03 5.71
CA ASP A 98 7.05 -13.34 5.08
C ASP A 98 7.28 -14.46 6.11
N PRO A 99 6.69 -15.64 5.94
CA PRO A 99 7.04 -16.81 6.73
C PRO A 99 8.47 -17.25 6.39
N GLU A 100 9.44 -16.67 7.10
CA GLU A 100 10.89 -16.93 6.96
C GLU A 100 11.33 -18.35 7.38
N ALA A 101 10.39 -19.29 7.60
CA ALA A 101 10.70 -20.63 8.12
C ALA A 101 10.39 -21.79 7.15
N ALA A 102 9.88 -21.53 5.94
CA ALA A 102 9.54 -22.62 5.02
C ALA A 102 10.69 -23.05 4.08
N TYR A 103 11.76 -22.25 3.97
CA TYR A 103 12.85 -22.52 3.03
C TYR A 103 14.15 -23.06 3.68
N GLU A 104 14.45 -22.76 4.94
CA GLU A 104 15.68 -23.30 5.59
C GLU A 104 15.54 -24.76 6.07
N ALA A 105 14.32 -25.27 6.25
CA ALA A 105 14.09 -26.67 6.65
C ALA A 105 14.10 -27.67 5.47
N ALA A 106 14.22 -27.20 4.23
CA ALA A 106 14.24 -28.03 3.04
C ALA A 106 15.67 -28.32 2.52
N GLU A 107 16.70 -27.75 3.14
CA GLU A 107 18.12 -27.93 2.77
C GLU A 107 19.00 -28.56 3.88
N LEU A 108 18.39 -29.20 4.89
CA LEU A 108 19.08 -30.03 5.88
C LEU A 108 18.44 -31.42 5.96
#